data_AF-A0A7Y6X2P4-F1
#
_entry.id   AF-A0A7Y6X2P4-F1
#
_cell.length_a   1.000
_cell.length_b   1.000
_cell.length_c   1.000
_cell.angle_alpha   90.00
_cell.angle_beta   90.00
_cell.angle_gamma   90.00
#
_symmetry.space_group_name_H-M   'P 1'
#
loop_
_entity.id
_entity.type
_entity.pdbx_description
1 polymer ?
#
loop_
_entity_poly.entity_id
_entity_poly.type
_entity_poly.pdbx_seq_one_letter_code
_entity_poly.pdbx_strand_id
1 'polypeptide(L)'
;MSEPADWSPFRELARRVLTEGARLHLTEEVKALLKRTATEVGIRDTEAESALATEAGALGLLREASRRIREGSHRLMDALHRMYEHKDKGDFDSARQEMRNVLAVEVVPYYRTLAQGQLDNMANEPPQGARKALTLRGVGRRRLPRP
;
A
#
# COMPACT_ATOMS: atom_id res chain seq x y z
N MET A 1 -10.31 -9.18 -6.74
CA MET A 1 -9.20 -8.78 -5.86
C MET A 1 -7.97 -9.51 -6.36
N SER A 2 -6.89 -8.82 -6.72
CA SER A 2 -5.65 -9.50 -7.09
C SER A 2 -5.09 -10.18 -5.84
N GLU A 3 -4.82 -11.48 -5.92
CA GLU A 3 -4.12 -12.18 -4.86
C GLU A 3 -2.76 -11.52 -4.60
N PRO A 4 -2.32 -11.43 -3.34
CA PRO A 4 -0.99 -10.92 -3.03
C PRO A 4 0.05 -11.75 -3.79
N ALA A 5 0.96 -11.08 -4.48
CA ALA A 5 2.12 -11.76 -5.05
C ALA A 5 2.87 -12.48 -3.93
N ASP A 6 3.11 -13.79 -4.10
CA ASP A 6 3.91 -14.54 -3.15
C ASP A 6 5.38 -14.14 -3.31
N TRP A 7 5.80 -13.22 -2.45
CA TRP A 7 7.19 -12.78 -2.36
C TRP A 7 8.07 -13.66 -1.49
N SER A 8 7.57 -14.79 -0.96
CA SER A 8 8.36 -15.66 -0.09
C SER A 8 9.65 -16.17 -0.75
N PRO A 9 9.64 -16.67 -2.00
CA PRO A 9 10.87 -17.08 -2.68
C PRO A 9 11.87 -15.93 -2.86
N PHE A 10 11.36 -14.74 -3.17
CA PHE A 10 12.19 -13.54 -3.33
C PHE A 10 12.79 -13.09 -1.99
N ARG A 11 12.00 -13.09 -0.91
CA ARG A 11 12.46 -12.73 0.44
C ARG A 11 13.53 -13.68 0.93
N GLU A 12 13.39 -14.97 0.64
CA GLU A 12 14.41 -15.97 0.97
C GLU A 12 15.72 -15.72 0.22
N LEU A 13 15.66 -15.46 -1.09
CA LEU A 13 16.84 -15.06 -1.87
C LEU A 13 17.48 -13.78 -1.32
N ALA A 14 16.67 -12.75 -1.05
CA ALA A 14 17.14 -11.47 -0.53
C ALA A 14 17.82 -11.62 0.83
N ARG A 15 17.25 -12.43 1.73
CA ARG A 15 17.82 -12.75 3.05
C ARG A 15 19.20 -13.38 2.91
N ARG A 16 19.31 -14.43 2.08
CA ARG A 16 20.58 -15.13 1.85
C ARG A 16 21.67 -14.21 1.28
N VAL A 17 21.33 -13.40 0.28
CA VAL A 17 22.32 -12.56 -0.42
C VAL A 17 22.64 -11.28 0.34
N LEU A 18 21.64 -10.58 0.85
CA LEU A 18 21.80 -9.25 1.45
C LEU A 18 22.13 -9.29 2.94
N THR A 19 21.70 -10.34 3.66
CA THR A 19 21.91 -10.46 5.10
C THR A 19 22.99 -11.49 5.44
N GLU A 20 22.96 -12.66 4.79
CA GLU A 20 23.93 -13.75 5.08
C GLU A 20 25.21 -13.65 4.24
N GLY A 21 25.24 -12.76 3.25
CA GLY A 21 26.42 -12.55 2.40
C GLY A 21 26.67 -13.65 1.36
N ALA A 22 25.65 -14.47 1.05
CA ALA A 22 25.76 -15.46 -0.01
C ALA A 22 25.96 -14.79 -1.37
N ARG A 23 26.74 -15.44 -2.26
CA ARG A 23 26.91 -14.96 -3.63
C ARG A 23 25.61 -15.12 -4.42
N LEU A 24 25.24 -14.08 -5.18
CA LEU A 24 24.11 -14.14 -6.10
C LEU A 24 24.52 -14.88 -7.37
N HIS A 25 23.99 -16.10 -7.55
CA HIS A 25 24.16 -16.87 -8.77
C HIS A 25 23.01 -16.60 -9.74
N LEU A 26 23.31 -16.08 -10.93
CA LEU A 26 22.32 -15.73 -11.95
C LEU A 26 21.92 -16.93 -12.81
N THR A 27 21.31 -17.93 -12.19
CA THR A 27 20.62 -19.00 -12.92
C THR A 27 19.37 -18.46 -13.61
N GLU A 28 18.83 -19.19 -14.57
CA GLU A 28 17.61 -18.79 -15.28
C GLU A 28 16.41 -18.67 -14.32
N GLU A 29 16.33 -19.52 -13.30
CA GLU A 29 15.29 -19.44 -12.26
C GLU A 29 15.42 -18.16 -11.42
N VAL A 30 16.65 -17.79 -11.04
CA VAL A 30 16.92 -16.56 -10.28
C VAL A 30 16.61 -15.33 -11.13
N LYS A 31 17.01 -15.30 -12.41
CA LYS A 31 16.66 -14.22 -13.33
C LYS A 31 15.14 -14.10 -13.50
N ALA A 32 14.44 -15.21 -13.69
CA ALA A 32 13.00 -15.23 -13.83
C ALA A 32 12.29 -14.73 -12.55
N LEU A 33 12.78 -15.15 -11.37
CA LEU A 33 12.29 -14.66 -10.08
C LEU A 33 12.49 -13.14 -9.95
N LEU A 34 13.72 -12.65 -10.20
CA LEU A 34 14.04 -11.22 -10.11
C LEU A 34 13.23 -10.38 -11.10
N LYS A 35 13.07 -10.85 -12.35
CA LYS A 35 12.28 -10.16 -13.38
C LYS A 35 10.81 -10.09 -12.98
N ARG A 36 10.22 -11.19 -12.54
CA ARG A 36 8.82 -11.22 -12.08
C ARG A 36 8.60 -10.26 -10.91
N THR A 37 9.45 -10.33 -9.89
CA THR A 37 9.32 -9.44 -8.73
C THR A 37 9.55 -7.98 -9.09
N ALA A 38 10.46 -7.68 -10.03
CA ALA A 38 10.67 -6.32 -10.52
C ALA A 38 9.37 -5.70 -11.06
N THR A 39 8.64 -6.42 -11.91
CA THR A 39 7.34 -5.96 -12.43
C THR A 39 6.32 -5.79 -11.30
N GLU A 40 6.25 -6.74 -10.35
CA GLU A 40 5.33 -6.68 -9.20
C GLU A 40 5.58 -5.48 -8.27
N VAL A 41 6.81 -4.95 -8.23
CA VAL A 41 7.19 -3.77 -7.42
C VAL A 41 7.30 -2.48 -8.26
N GLY A 42 6.80 -2.50 -9.49
CA GLY A 42 6.73 -1.33 -10.36
C GLY A 42 8.08 -0.90 -10.96
N ILE A 43 9.03 -1.83 -11.11
CA ILE A 43 10.24 -1.64 -11.91
C ILE A 43 9.92 -2.06 -13.35
N ARG A 44 10.39 -1.29 -14.34
CA ARG A 44 10.10 -1.57 -15.75
C ARG A 44 10.87 -2.80 -16.23
N ASP A 45 10.25 -3.59 -17.11
CA ASP A 45 10.87 -4.80 -17.65
C ASP A 45 12.21 -4.53 -18.34
N THR A 46 12.34 -3.44 -19.10
CA THR A 46 13.59 -3.07 -19.78
C THR A 46 14.72 -2.72 -18.81
N GLU A 47 14.38 -2.12 -17.67
CA GLU A 47 15.32 -1.79 -16.60
C GLU A 47 15.78 -3.07 -15.88
N ALA A 48 14.84 -3.98 -15.60
CA ALA A 48 15.14 -5.28 -15.02
C ALA A 48 16.03 -6.12 -15.95
N GLU A 49 15.72 -6.20 -17.24
CA GLU A 49 16.52 -6.92 -18.24
C GLU A 49 17.95 -6.38 -18.32
N SER A 50 18.10 -5.05 -18.35
CA SER A 50 19.41 -4.40 -18.38
C SER A 50 20.22 -4.71 -17.11
N ALA A 51 19.57 -4.69 -15.94
CA ALA A 51 20.23 -5.01 -14.67
C ALA A 51 20.67 -6.48 -14.60
N LEU A 52 19.88 -7.40 -15.14
CA LEU A 52 20.17 -8.84 -15.14
C LEU A 52 21.31 -9.26 -16.08
N ALA A 53 21.85 -8.36 -16.89
CA ALA A 53 23.00 -8.62 -17.74
C ALA A 53 24.32 -8.83 -16.95
N THR A 54 24.36 -8.41 -15.68
CA THR A 54 25.57 -8.53 -14.84
C THR A 54 25.20 -8.93 -13.41
N GLU A 55 26.12 -9.60 -12.69
CA GLU A 55 25.93 -9.92 -11.26
C GLU A 55 25.71 -8.65 -10.41
N ALA A 56 26.48 -7.60 -10.68
CA ALA A 56 26.37 -6.33 -9.96
C ALA A 56 25.02 -5.63 -10.19
N GLY A 57 24.54 -5.62 -11.45
CA GLY A 57 23.23 -5.07 -11.79
C GLY A 57 22.10 -5.87 -11.15
N ALA A 58 22.18 -7.20 -11.19
CA ALA A 58 21.18 -8.06 -10.56
C ALA A 58 21.14 -7.91 -9.03
N LEU A 59 22.30 -7.71 -8.39
CA LEU A 59 22.37 -7.38 -6.96
C LEU A 59 21.72 -6.02 -6.68
N GLY A 60 21.92 -5.04 -7.54
CA GLY A 60 21.22 -3.74 -7.49
C GLY A 60 19.70 -3.90 -7.59
N LEU A 61 19.22 -4.70 -8.54
CA LEU A 61 17.81 -5.00 -8.73
C LEU A 61 17.21 -5.70 -7.50
N LEU A 62 17.91 -6.68 -6.93
CA LEU A 62 17.51 -7.38 -5.70
C LEU A 62 17.36 -6.40 -4.52
N ARG A 63 18.32 -5.49 -4.34
CA ARG A 63 18.27 -4.46 -3.29
C ARG A 63 17.10 -3.51 -3.48
N GLU A 64 16.89 -3.04 -4.70
CA GLU A 64 15.82 -2.09 -5.00
C GLU A 64 14.43 -2.71 -4.80
N ALA A 65 14.22 -3.92 -5.31
CA ALA A 65 12.96 -4.63 -5.12
C ALA A 65 12.70 -4.93 -3.63
N SER A 66 13.73 -5.38 -2.88
CA SER A 66 13.65 -5.58 -1.43
C SER A 66 13.31 -4.28 -0.68
N ARG A 67 13.92 -3.16 -1.08
CA ARG A 67 13.63 -1.83 -0.53
C ARG A 67 12.17 -1.44 -0.75
N ARG A 68 11.67 -1.53 -1.99
CA ARG A 68 10.29 -1.15 -2.32
C ARG A 68 9.25 -1.97 -1.57
N ILE A 69 9.47 -3.28 -1.42
CA ILE A 69 8.59 -4.14 -0.61
C ILE A 69 8.56 -3.67 0.84
N ARG A 70 9.73 -3.48 1.46
CA ARG A 70 9.83 -3.06 2.87
C ARG A 70 9.22 -1.69 3.10
N GLU A 71 9.63 -0.69 2.31
CA GLU A 71 9.19 0.69 2.45
C GLU A 71 7.70 0.85 2.16
N GLY A 72 7.20 0.19 1.10
CA GLY A 72 5.78 0.22 0.78
C GLY A 72 4.92 -0.42 1.86
N SER A 73 5.36 -1.56 2.42
CA SER A 73 4.69 -2.19 3.56
C SER A 73 4.62 -1.27 4.77
N HIS A 74 5.76 -0.67 5.18
CA HIS A 74 5.79 0.22 6.33
C HIS A 74 4.91 1.44 6.12
N ARG A 75 5.03 2.11 4.96
CA ARG A 75 4.23 3.28 4.60
C ARG A 75 2.73 2.99 4.67
N LEU A 76 2.30 1.87 4.08
CA LEU A 76 0.90 1.47 4.09
C LEU A 76 0.41 1.18 5.51
N MET A 77 1.15 0.39 6.29
CA MET A 77 0.75 0.04 7.65
C MET A 77 0.67 1.25 8.58
N ASP A 78 1.62 2.17 8.49
CA ASP A 78 1.60 3.41 9.26
C ASP A 78 0.40 4.30 8.89
N ALA A 79 0.10 4.42 7.60
CA ALA A 79 -1.05 5.19 7.14
C ALA A 79 -2.38 4.52 7.52
N LEU A 80 -2.46 3.19 7.48
CA LEU A 80 -3.63 2.45 7.94
C LEU A 80 -3.88 2.67 9.44
N HIS A 81 -2.82 2.64 10.25
CA HIS A 81 -2.93 2.92 11.68
C HIS A 81 -3.53 4.31 11.91
N ARG A 82 -2.93 5.36 11.34
CA ARG A 82 -3.46 6.73 11.46
C ARG A 82 -4.89 6.86 10.91
N MET A 83 -5.19 6.21 9.80
CA MET A 83 -6.53 6.18 9.21
C MET A 83 -7.55 5.63 10.20
N TYR A 84 -7.28 4.49 10.86
CA TYR A 84 -8.19 3.93 11.85
C TYR A 84 -8.37 4.86 13.06
N GLU A 85 -7.29 5.48 13.56
CA GLU A 85 -7.39 6.47 14.64
C GLU A 85 -8.31 7.66 14.28
N HIS A 86 -8.27 8.12 13.02
CA HIS A 86 -9.16 9.16 12.53
C HIS A 86 -10.61 8.67 12.42
N LYS A 87 -10.84 7.45 11.93
CA LYS A 87 -12.18 6.84 11.86
C LYS A 87 -12.81 6.71 13.23
N ASP A 88 -12.05 6.30 14.24
CA ASP A 88 -12.53 6.15 15.62
C ASP A 88 -12.97 7.50 16.23
N LYS A 89 -12.35 8.60 15.78
CA LYS A 89 -12.74 9.98 16.14
C LYS A 89 -13.87 10.53 15.26
N GLY A 90 -14.34 9.77 14.27
CA GLY A 90 -15.33 10.20 13.28
C GLY A 90 -14.80 11.21 12.25
N ASP A 91 -13.48 11.34 12.13
CA ASP A 91 -12.80 12.23 11.19
C ASP A 91 -12.49 11.50 9.88
N PHE A 92 -13.53 11.24 9.09
CA PHE A 92 -13.38 10.51 7.83
C PHE A 92 -12.62 11.29 6.75
N ASP A 93 -12.54 12.62 6.85
CA ASP A 93 -11.76 13.42 5.90
C ASP A 93 -10.27 13.20 6.10
N SER A 94 -9.78 13.27 7.33
CA SER A 94 -8.39 12.94 7.66
C SER A 94 -8.08 11.47 7.39
N ALA A 95 -9.01 10.56 7.69
CA ALA A 95 -8.86 9.13 7.37
C ALA A 95 -8.66 8.89 5.86
N ARG A 96 -9.49 9.51 5.01
CA ARG A 96 -9.32 9.43 3.55
C ARG A 96 -8.02 10.09 3.10
N GLN A 97 -7.61 11.17 3.76
CA GLN A 97 -6.37 11.85 3.40
C GLN A 97 -5.13 10.97 3.60
N GLU A 98 -5.08 10.14 4.66
CA GLU A 98 -3.99 9.18 4.86
C GLU A 98 -3.82 8.22 3.67
N MET A 99 -4.92 7.68 3.14
CA MET A 99 -4.85 6.78 1.97
C MET A 99 -4.47 7.51 0.67
N ARG A 100 -4.93 8.77 0.50
CA ARG A 100 -4.50 9.61 -0.63
C ARG A 100 -3.00 9.90 -0.58
N ASN A 101 -2.45 10.15 0.60
CA ASN A 101 -1.02 10.37 0.80
C ASN A 101 -0.20 9.15 0.38
N VAL A 102 -0.67 7.93 0.70
CA VAL A 102 -0.04 6.69 0.21
C VAL A 102 -0.08 6.64 -1.32
N LEU A 103 -1.25 6.85 -1.94
CA LEU A 103 -1.41 6.78 -3.40
C LEU A 103 -0.59 7.82 -4.17
N ALA A 104 -0.23 8.95 -3.55
CA ALA A 104 0.58 9.98 -4.17
C ALA A 104 2.05 9.56 -4.36
N VAL A 105 2.57 8.68 -3.49
CA VAL A 105 4.00 8.32 -3.47
C VAL A 105 4.28 6.84 -3.74
N GLU A 106 3.28 5.98 -3.54
CA GLU A 106 3.45 4.54 -3.69
C GLU A 106 3.55 4.14 -5.16
N VAL A 107 4.59 3.37 -5.48
CA VAL A 107 4.88 2.88 -6.83
C VAL A 107 4.53 1.41 -6.99
N VAL A 108 4.47 0.64 -5.90
CA VAL A 108 4.16 -0.79 -5.91
C VAL A 108 2.65 -0.99 -6.15
N PRO A 109 2.25 -1.60 -7.29
CA PRO A 109 0.83 -1.74 -7.65
C PRO A 109 -0.04 -2.43 -6.59
N TYR A 110 0.52 -3.43 -5.90
CA TYR A 110 -0.19 -4.14 -4.84
C TYR A 110 -0.59 -3.21 -3.68
N TYR A 111 0.34 -2.42 -3.16
CA TYR A 111 0.06 -1.50 -2.06
C TYR A 111 -0.87 -0.35 -2.47
N ARG A 112 -0.77 0.13 -3.72
CA ARG A 112 -1.73 1.09 -4.28
C ARG A 112 -3.15 0.53 -4.28
N THR A 113 -3.31 -0.72 -4.71
CA THR A 113 -4.61 -1.41 -4.72
C THR A 113 -5.21 -1.49 -3.32
N LEU A 114 -4.39 -1.82 -2.31
CA LEU A 114 -4.86 -1.88 -0.92
C LEU A 114 -5.29 -0.51 -0.39
N ALA A 115 -4.50 0.54 -0.65
CA ALA A 115 -4.85 1.91 -0.25
C ALA A 115 -6.12 2.41 -0.95
N GLN A 116 -6.28 2.12 -2.24
CA GLN A 116 -7.48 2.46 -3.00
C GLN A 116 -8.71 1.73 -2.44
N GLY A 117 -8.59 0.44 -2.11
CA GLY A 117 -9.68 -0.33 -1.50
C GLY A 117 -10.17 0.29 -0.19
N GLN A 118 -9.28 0.85 0.64
CA GLN A 118 -9.69 1.57 1.85
C GLN A 118 -10.41 2.89 1.56
N LEU A 119 -9.99 3.63 0.52
CA LEU A 119 -10.71 4.83 0.08
C LEU A 119 -12.13 4.49 -0.39
N ASP A 120 -12.26 3.46 -1.20
CA ASP A 120 -13.55 3.02 -1.75
C ASP A 120 -14.50 2.59 -0.62
N ASN A 121 -13.98 1.88 0.39
CA ASN A 121 -14.74 1.49 1.58
C ASN A 121 -15.24 2.71 2.40
N MET A 122 -14.55 3.84 2.35
CA MET A 122 -14.92 5.08 3.03
C MET A 122 -15.69 6.07 2.14
N ALA A 123 -16.05 5.70 0.91
CA ALA A 123 -16.68 6.61 -0.05
C ALA A 123 -18.07 7.09 0.39
N ASN A 124 -18.81 6.24 1.09
CA ASN A 124 -20.16 6.54 1.59
C ASN A 124 -20.16 7.18 2.98
N GLU A 125 -18.99 7.34 3.61
CA GLU A 125 -18.91 7.90 4.96
C GLU A 125 -19.03 9.42 4.93
N PRO A 126 -19.90 10.00 5.77
CA PRO A 126 -20.18 11.43 5.75
C PRO A 126 -18.89 12.23 6.02
N PRO A 127 -18.68 13.35 5.30
CA PRO A 127 -17.58 14.25 5.58
C PRO A 127 -17.71 14.87 6.97
N GLN A 128 -16.58 15.33 7.52
CA GLN A 128 -16.53 15.94 8.83
C GLN A 128 -17.45 17.17 8.84
N GLY A 129 -18.39 17.20 9.79
CA GLY A 129 -19.41 18.26 9.90
C GLY A 129 -20.81 17.90 9.40
N ALA A 130 -20.98 16.90 8.52
CA ALA A 130 -22.31 16.47 8.07
C ALA A 130 -23.13 15.78 9.19
N ARG A 131 -22.46 15.10 10.14
CA ARG A 131 -23.10 14.54 11.34
C ARG A 131 -23.66 15.60 12.30
N LYS A 132 -23.08 16.81 12.36
CA LYS A 132 -23.62 17.92 13.17
C LYS A 132 -24.93 18.46 12.60
N ALA A 133 -25.13 18.38 11.27
CA ALA A 133 -26.37 18.81 10.64
C ALA A 133 -27.55 17.85 10.87
N LEU A 134 -27.29 16.55 11.03
CA LEU A 134 -28.34 15.56 11.27
C LEU A 134 -28.89 15.58 12.71
N THR A 135 -28.09 15.99 13.70
CA THR A 135 -28.54 16.11 15.10
C THR A 135 -29.28 17.41 15.40
N LEU A 136 -29.12 18.46 14.60
CA LEU A 136 -29.84 19.73 14.75
C LEU A 136 -31.24 19.76 14.13
N ARG A 137 -31.65 18.71 13.39
CA ARG A 137 -32.98 18.59 12.76
C ARG A 137 -34.00 17.77 13.57
N GLY A 138 -33.77 17.55 14.87
CA GLY A 138 -34.60 16.69 15.72
C GLY A 138 -35.26 17.34 16.94
N VAL A 139 -35.07 18.65 17.21
CA VAL A 139 -35.66 19.32 18.39
C VAL A 139 -36.55 20.49 17.97
N GLY A 140 -37.57 20.18 17.16
CA GLY A 140 -38.66 21.09 16.81
C GLY A 140 -39.89 20.81 17.65
N ARG A 141 -40.00 21.48 18.80
CA ARG A 141 -41.18 21.53 19.68
C ARG A 141 -42.48 21.71 18.91
N ARG A 142 -43.49 20.84 19.14
CA ARG A 142 -44.90 21.21 18.99
C ARG A 142 -45.69 20.83 20.26
N ARG A 143 -45.93 21.85 21.09
CA ARG A 143 -47.03 21.90 22.06
C ARG A 143 -48.32 22.19 21.29
N LEU A 144 -49.28 21.25 21.36
CA LEU A 144 -50.76 21.37 21.59
C LEU A 144 -51.61 22.37 20.76
N PRO A 145 -52.96 22.23 20.62
CA PRO A 145 -53.88 21.57 21.57
C PRO A 145 -54.96 20.63 21.02
N ARG A 146 -55.59 19.92 21.97
CA ARG A 146 -56.82 19.13 21.84
C ARG A 146 -58.06 20.05 21.80
N PRO A 147 -59.13 19.64 21.10
CA PRO A 147 -60.50 19.74 21.59
C PRO A 147 -60.93 18.45 22.30
#